data_AF-A0A3N5E9U2-F1
#
_entry.id   AF-A0A3N5E9U2-F1
#
_cell.length_a   1.000
_cell.length_b   1.000
_cell.length_c   1.000
_cell.angle_alpha   90.00
_cell.angle_beta   90.00
_cell.angle_gamma   90.00
#
_symmetry.space_group_name_H-M   'P 1'
#
loop_
_entity.id
_entity.type
_entity.pdbx_description
1 polymer ?
#
loop_
_entity_poly.entity_id
_entity_poly.type
_entity_poly.pdbx_seq_one_letter_code
_entity_poly.pdbx_strand_id
1 'polypeptide(L)' 'MKASDDDDRKRAIRNVRQLIEALNRRVPHVERSGEAEIARDAAELMEKALKRLKALEGTEKPGPDSTRRRER' A
#
# COMPACT_ATOMS: atom_id res chain seq x y z
N MET A 1 12.65 19.84 5.36
CA MET A 1 11.69 19.24 4.41
C MET A 1 11.53 17.71 4.58
N LYS A 2 12.60 16.91 4.74
CA LYS A 2 12.53 15.43 4.88
C LYS A 2 11.51 14.83 5.87
N ALA A 3 11.27 15.46 7.03
CA ALA A 3 10.35 14.92 8.03
C ALA A 3 8.89 14.89 7.54
N SER A 4 8.48 15.88 6.72
CA SER A 4 7.12 15.92 6.16
C SER A 4 6.90 14.77 5.19
N ASP A 5 7.88 14.49 4.33
CA ASP A 5 7.80 13.44 3.32
C ASP A 5 7.71 12.03 3.94
N ASP A 6 8.41 11.81 5.07
CA ASP A 6 8.35 10.57 5.83
C ASP A 6 6.98 10.37 6.50
N ASP A 7 6.40 11.42 7.07
CA ASP A 7 5.08 11.36 7.73
C ASP A 7 3.95 11.19 6.71
N ASP A 8 4.06 11.83 5.55
CA ASP A 8 3.14 11.64 4.42
C ASP A 8 3.23 10.21 3.86
N ARG A 9 4.44 9.65 3.76
CA ARG A 9 4.62 8.24 3.40
C ARG A 9 3.97 7.31 4.42
N LYS A 10 4.20 7.52 5.72
CA LYS A 10 3.58 6.70 6.79
C LYS A 10 2.05 6.80 6.74
N ARG A 11 1.50 7.98 6.47
CA ARG A 11 0.05 8.18 6.29
C ARG A 11 -0.46 7.41 5.08
N ALA A 12 0.23 7.49 3.95
CA ALA A 12 -0.12 6.74 2.74
C ALA A 12 -0.10 5.22 2.99
N ILE A 13 0.91 4.69 3.69
CA ILE A 13 0.99 3.27 4.07
C ILE A 13 -0.21 2.86 4.91
N ARG A 14 -0.58 3.64 5.94
CA ARG A 14 -1.75 3.35 6.77
C ARG A 14 -3.04 3.32 5.95
N ASN A 15 -3.24 4.30 5.07
CA ASN A 15 -4.44 4.39 4.23
C ASN A 15 -4.55 3.19 3.26
N VAL A 16 -3.43 2.79 2.64
CA VAL A 16 -3.42 1.63 1.71
C VAL A 16 -3.70 0.33 2.47
N ARG A 17 -3.18 0.17 3.69
CA ARG A 17 -3.50 -1.00 4.54
C ARG A 17 -4.97 -1.06 4.92
N GLN A 18 -5.57 0.08 5.28
CA GLN A 18 -7.00 0.16 5.58
C GLN A 18 -7.87 -0.19 4.36
N LEU A 19 -7.47 0.26 3.16
CA LEU A 19 -8.15 -0.12 1.92
C LEU A 19 -8.10 -1.64 1.69
N ILE A 20 -6.92 -2.26 1.83
CA ILE A 20 -6.75 -3.71 1.69
C ILE A 20 -7.64 -4.45 2.69
N GLU A 21 -7.67 -4.00 3.94
CA GLU A 21 -8.51 -4.61 4.98
C GLU A 21 -10.00 -4.51 4.64
N ALA A 22 -10.46 -3.35 4.16
CA ALA A 22 -11.85 -3.17 3.72
C ALA A 22 -12.21 -4.11 2.57
N LEU A 23 -11.31 -4.28 1.60
CA LEU A 23 -11.50 -5.21 0.48
C LEU A 23 -11.53 -6.67 0.93
N ASN A 24 -10.65 -7.07 1.85
CA ASN A 24 -10.61 -8.44 2.40
C ASN A 24 -11.86 -8.82 3.20
N ARG A 25 -12.50 -7.85 3.85
CA ARG A 25 -13.76 -8.10 4.59
C ARG A 25 -14.96 -8.29 3.67
N ARG A 26 -14.85 -7.95 2.39
CA ARG A 26 -15.98 -8.07 1.45
C ARG A 26 -16.21 -9.55 1.10
N VAL A 27 -17.48 -9.95 1.13
CA VAL A 27 -17.93 -11.27 0.69
C VAL A 27 -18.89 -11.06 -0.50
N PRO A 28 -18.45 -11.28 -1.75
CA PRO A 28 -19.30 -11.09 -2.92
C PRO A 28 -20.45 -12.12 -2.98
N HIS A 29 -21.64 -11.67 -3.36
CA HIS A 29 -22.77 -12.55 -3.67
C HIS A 29 -22.92 -12.69 -5.18
N VAL A 30 -22.05 -13.49 -5.79
CA VAL A 30 -21.88 -13.60 -7.26
C VAL A 30 -23.15 -13.98 -8.04
N GLU A 31 -24.14 -14.55 -7.36
CA GLU A 31 -25.47 -14.89 -7.91
C GLU A 31 -26.34 -13.65 -8.21
N ARG A 32 -26.02 -12.49 -7.63
CA ARG A 32 -26.76 -11.25 -7.88
C ARG A 32 -26.22 -10.56 -9.13
N SER A 33 -27.13 -10.01 -9.93
CA SER A 33 -26.78 -9.22 -11.10
C SER A 33 -25.78 -8.10 -10.74
N GLY A 34 -24.68 -8.01 -11.48
CA GLY A 34 -23.63 -7.00 -11.28
C GLY A 34 -22.60 -7.32 -10.19
N GLU A 35 -22.85 -8.24 -9.25
CA GLU A 35 -21.88 -8.54 -8.19
C GLU A 35 -20.59 -9.17 -8.71
N ALA A 36 -20.67 -9.92 -9.82
CA ALA A 36 -19.50 -10.50 -10.48
C ALA A 36 -18.53 -9.43 -11.00
N GLU A 37 -19.06 -8.35 -11.59
CA GLU A 37 -18.24 -7.22 -12.07
C GLU A 37 -17.61 -6.48 -10.88
N ILE A 38 -18.38 -6.19 -9.84
CA ILE A 38 -17.87 -5.52 -8.63
C ILE A 38 -16.83 -6.42 -7.93
N ALA A 39 -16.99 -7.75 -7.93
CA ALA A 39 -16.01 -8.69 -7.39
C ALA A 39 -14.68 -8.62 -8.15
N ARG A 40 -14.76 -8.58 -9.48
CA ARG A 40 -13.59 -8.42 -10.36
C ARG A 40 -12.90 -7.07 -10.11
N ASP A 41 -13.64 -5.98 -10.10
CA ASP A 41 -13.08 -4.64 -9.87
C ASP A 41 -12.41 -4.53 -8.49
N ALA A 42 -13.00 -5.15 -7.47
CA ALA A 42 -12.40 -5.22 -6.14
C ALA A 42 -11.10 -6.02 -6.12
N ALA A 43 -11.02 -7.13 -6.87
CA ALA A 43 -9.78 -7.90 -7.02
C ALA A 43 -8.70 -7.09 -7.74
N GLU A 44 -9.05 -6.38 -8.83
CA GLU A 44 -8.11 -5.50 -9.53
C GLU A 44 -7.61 -4.36 -8.64
N LEU A 45 -8.49 -3.80 -7.81
CA LEU A 45 -8.12 -2.76 -6.84
C LEU A 45 -7.20 -3.32 -5.73
N MET A 46 -7.45 -4.55 -5.25
CA MET A 46 -6.59 -5.24 -4.29
C MET A 46 -5.16 -5.38 -4.82
N GLU A 47 -5.00 -5.85 -6.06
CA GLU A 47 -3.68 -5.99 -6.68
C GLU A 47 -2.94 -4.65 -6.78
N LYS A 48 -3.65 -3.60 -7.19
CA LYS A 48 -3.09 -2.24 -7.27
C LYS A 48 -2.67 -1.73 -5.88
N ALA A 49 -3.49 -1.96 -4.86
CA ALA A 49 -3.19 -1.58 -3.48
C ALA A 49 -1.95 -2.30 -2.93
N LEU A 50 -1.84 -3.61 -3.15
CA LEU A 50 -0.67 -4.40 -2.74
C LEU A 50 0.61 -3.92 -3.43
N LYS A 51 0.57 -3.66 -4.74
CA LYS A 51 1.70 -3.10 -5.49
C LYS A 51 2.12 -1.73 -4.92
N ARG A 52 1.14 -0.87 -4.61
CA ARG A 52 1.41 0.45 -4.03
C ARG A 52 2.02 0.36 -2.64
N LEU A 53 1.52 -0.53 -1.79
CA LEU A 53 2.06 -0.77 -0.44
C LEU A 53 3.53 -1.21 -0.52
N LYS A 54 3.83 -2.19 -1.37
CA LYS A 54 5.21 -2.67 -1.59
C LYS A 54 6.13 -1.56 -2.06
N ALA A 55 5.67 -0.67 -2.95
CA ALA A 55 6.46 0.46 -3.41
C ALA A 55 6.75 1.46 -2.27
N LEU A 56 5.75 1.76 -1.44
CA LEU A 56 5.90 2.67 -0.29
C LEU A 56 6.83 2.08 0.78
N GLU A 57 6.73 0.79 1.07
CA GLU A 57 7.64 0.10 2.01
C GLU A 57 9.06 -0.05 1.44
N GLY A 58 9.18 -0.30 0.13
CA GLY A 58 10.47 -0.42 -0.55
C GLY A 58 11.27 0.89 -0.62
N THR A 59 10.60 2.05 -0.55
CA THR A 59 11.27 3.36 -0.48
C THR A 59 11.98 3.63 0.85
N GLU A 60 11.84 2.74 1.84
CA GLU A 60 12.42 2.88 3.18
C GLU A 60 13.89 2.41 3.29
N LYS A 61 14.51 1.88 2.21
CA LYS A 61 15.95 1.55 2.23
C LYS A 61 16.81 2.65 1.59
N PRO A 62 17.34 3.62 2.35
CA PRO A 62 18.74 3.95 2.21
C PRO A 62 19.56 2.75 2.75
N GLY A 63 20.45 2.21 1.93
CA GLY A 63 21.35 1.12 2.32
C GLY A 63 22.30 1.50 3.48
N PRO A 64 23.10 0.54 3.97
CA PRO A 64 23.96 0.66 5.16
C PRO A 64 25.16 1.63 5.04
N ASP A 65 25.09 2.65 4.18
CA ASP A 65 26.23 3.50 3.80
C ASP A 65 26.19 4.91 4.43
N SER A 66 25.17 5.23 5.23
CA SER A 66 25.14 6.50 5.98
C SER A 66 26.06 6.54 7.21
N THR A 67 26.76 5.45 7.53
CA THR A 67 27.70 5.35 8.67
C THR A 67 29.18 5.40 8.31
N ARG A 68 29.57 5.40 7.02
CA ARG A 68 30.99 5.45 6.61
C ARG A 68 31.52 6.82 6.18
N ARG A 69 30.73 7.89 6.33
CA ARG A 69 31.17 9.27 6.03
C ARG A 69 31.29 10.16 7.26
N ARG A 70 31.72 9.57 8.38
CA ARG A 70 32.46 10.28 9.42
C ARG A 70 33.86 9.67 9.50
N GLU A 71 34.58 9.70 8.37
CA GLU A 71 36.02 9.81 8.45
C GLU A 71 36.33 11.25 8.85
N ARG A 72 36.82 11.41 10.07
CA ARG A 72 38.10 12.04 10.39
C ARG A 72 38.42 11.85 11.86
#